data_AF-A0A0L6JNU7-F1
#
_entry.id   AF-A0A0L6JNU7-F1
#
_cell.length_a   1.000
_cell.length_b   1.000
_cell.length_c   1.000
_cell.angle_alpha   90.00
_cell.angle_beta   90.00
_cell.angle_gamma   90.00
#
_symmetry.space_group_name_H-M   'P 1'
#
loop_
_entity.id
_entity.type
_entity.pdbx_description
1 polymer ?
#
loop_
_entity_poly.entity_id
_entity_poly.type
_entity_poly.pdbx_seq_one_letter_code
_entity_poly.pdbx_strand_id
1 'polypeptide(L)'
;MVIIKVKTRYIGIFFAFIMLCSIGTILYKHKEDINVDNKFKAISSNVGELGRDNLVSFLASSDSSNVHKIIEIFDIAKGEVIREIEANTIIQNKAELYLTNITGMYDKVKAIPEKGYIARVPFEPSAKVNNKWLNFDGINSMDQMFIIFPENGEAYLLVLDEKFRPLFYNFESDTSELMDLINTI
;
A
#
# COMPACT_ATOMS: atom_id res chain seq x y z
N MET A 1 5.04 0.60 -55.99
CA MET A 1 5.85 1.53 -55.16
C MET A 1 5.07 2.83 -55.02
N VAL A 2 4.39 3.05 -53.89
CA VAL A 2 3.53 4.24 -53.68
C VAL A 2 4.37 5.33 -53.02
N ILE A 3 4.64 6.41 -53.76
CA ILE A 3 5.40 7.57 -53.26
C ILE A 3 4.40 8.62 -52.78
N ILE A 4 4.22 8.75 -51.47
CA ILE A 4 3.35 9.76 -50.86
C ILE A 4 4.10 11.10 -50.89
N LYS A 5 3.64 12.08 -51.68
CA LYS A 5 4.15 13.46 -51.65
C LYS A 5 3.56 14.22 -50.47
N VAL A 6 4.23 14.19 -49.33
CA VAL A 6 3.86 15.00 -48.15
C VAL A 6 4.40 16.42 -48.32
N LYS A 7 3.55 17.44 -48.13
CA LYS A 7 3.96 18.85 -48.18
C LYS A 7 4.87 19.14 -46.97
N THR A 8 6.02 19.79 -47.19
CA THR A 8 7.05 20.08 -46.17
C THR A 8 6.50 20.76 -44.91
N ARG A 9 5.41 21.55 -45.05
CA ARG A 9 4.69 22.19 -43.94
C ARG A 9 4.03 21.20 -42.97
N TYR A 10 3.53 20.06 -43.44
CA TYR A 10 2.91 19.04 -42.58
C TYR A 10 3.95 18.21 -41.81
N ILE A 11 5.15 18.05 -42.39
CA ILE A 11 6.26 17.35 -41.72
C ILE A 11 6.68 18.11 -40.45
N GLY A 12 6.83 19.44 -40.53
CA GLY A 12 7.16 20.26 -39.36
C GLY A 12 6.09 20.21 -38.25
N ILE A 13 4.81 20.22 -38.63
CA ILE A 13 3.68 20.10 -37.67
C ILE A 13 3.68 18.73 -36.99
N PHE A 14 3.94 17.67 -37.75
CA PHE A 14 4.03 16.31 -37.21
C PHE A 14 5.17 16.16 -36.20
N PHE A 15 6.36 16.71 -36.50
CA PHE A 15 7.47 16.72 -35.54
C PHE A 15 7.16 17.54 -34.28
N ALA A 16 6.52 18.70 -34.42
CA ALA A 16 6.10 19.51 -33.27
C ALA A 16 5.10 18.75 -32.38
N PHE A 17 4.17 17.99 -32.98
CA PHE A 17 3.23 17.14 -32.24
C PHE A 17 3.92 16.02 -31.48
N ILE A 18 4.86 15.30 -32.11
CA ILE A 18 5.67 14.27 -31.43
C ILE A 18 6.43 14.87 -30.24
N MET A 19 7.03 16.05 -30.41
CA MET A 19 7.77 16.72 -29.34
C MET A 19 6.84 17.04 -28.15
N LEU A 20 5.65 17.57 -28.41
CA LEU A 20 4.66 17.84 -27.36
C LEU A 20 4.20 16.57 -26.64
N CYS A 21 3.96 15.48 -27.37
CA CYS A 21 3.64 14.17 -26.77
C CYS A 21 4.78 13.67 -25.86
N SER A 22 6.03 13.78 -26.32
CA SER A 22 7.19 13.36 -25.52
C SER A 22 7.34 14.17 -24.24
N ILE A 23 7.17 15.50 -24.30
CA ILE A 23 7.16 16.38 -23.12
C ILE A 23 6.03 15.98 -22.16
N GLY A 24 4.83 15.70 -22.68
CA GLY A 24 3.71 15.22 -21.88
C GLY A 24 4.03 13.92 -21.11
N THR A 25 4.67 12.95 -21.77
CA THR A 25 5.08 11.70 -21.09
C THR A 25 6.15 11.94 -20.01
N ILE A 26 7.08 12.89 -20.22
CA ILE A 26 8.11 13.24 -19.24
C ILE A 26 7.47 13.90 -18.01
N LEU A 27 6.57 14.85 -18.22
CA LEU A 27 5.86 15.52 -17.12
C LEU A 27 4.98 14.54 -16.31
N TYR A 28 4.33 13.58 -16.99
CA TYR A 28 3.55 12.54 -16.33
C TYR A 28 4.42 11.67 -15.43
N LYS A 29 5.52 11.11 -15.97
CA LYS A 29 6.47 10.30 -15.19
C LYS A 29 7.08 11.08 -14.03
N HIS A 30 7.46 12.33 -14.26
CA HIS A 30 8.03 13.17 -13.21
C HIS A 30 7.06 13.38 -12.04
N LYS A 31 5.76 13.55 -12.31
CA LYS A 31 4.73 13.67 -11.26
C LYS A 31 4.55 12.36 -10.48
N GLU A 32 4.58 11.23 -11.17
CA GLU A 32 4.54 9.89 -10.55
C GLU A 32 5.77 9.65 -9.66
N ASP A 33 6.97 9.94 -10.16
CA ASP A 33 8.23 9.84 -9.40
C ASP A 33 8.21 10.71 -8.13
N ILE A 34 7.72 11.96 -8.22
CA ILE A 34 7.57 12.84 -7.04
C ILE A 34 6.59 12.24 -6.03
N ASN A 35 5.50 11.62 -6.48
CA ASN A 35 4.52 11.00 -5.59
C ASN A 35 5.13 9.82 -4.84
N VAL A 36 5.89 8.97 -5.55
CA VAL A 36 6.61 7.83 -4.96
C VAL A 36 7.66 8.31 -3.94
N ASP A 37 8.46 9.33 -4.28
CA ASP A 37 9.46 9.91 -3.37
C ASP A 37 8.81 10.47 -2.11
N ASN A 38 7.72 11.24 -2.25
CA ASN A 38 6.97 11.78 -1.11
C ASN A 38 6.41 10.66 -0.21
N LYS A 39 5.87 9.59 -0.81
CA LYS A 39 5.38 8.42 -0.09
C LYS A 39 6.49 7.72 0.68
N PHE A 40 7.61 7.44 0.01
CA PHE A 40 8.78 6.82 0.64
C PHE A 40 9.31 7.66 1.80
N LYS A 41 9.42 8.98 1.60
CA LYS A 41 9.87 9.94 2.61
C LYS A 41 8.93 10.00 3.81
N ALA A 42 7.61 10.04 3.58
CA ALA A 42 6.62 10.05 4.64
C ALA A 42 6.66 8.76 5.48
N ILE A 43 6.80 7.60 4.83
CA ILE A 43 6.88 6.32 5.53
C ILE A 43 8.20 6.23 6.31
N SER A 44 9.35 6.49 5.67
CA SER A 44 10.67 6.40 6.31
C SER A 44 10.84 7.32 7.52
N SER A 45 10.33 8.55 7.49
CA SER A 45 10.43 9.47 8.62
C SER A 45 9.67 9.01 9.87
N ASN A 46 8.63 8.19 9.70
CA ASN A 46 7.77 7.73 10.80
C ASN A 46 8.07 6.29 11.24
N VAL A 47 8.71 5.50 10.39
CA VAL A 47 9.02 4.09 10.64
C VAL A 47 10.30 3.90 11.48
N GLY A 48 11.07 4.97 11.70
CA GLY A 48 12.28 4.96 12.54
C GLY A 48 13.54 4.51 11.80
N GLU A 49 14.66 5.15 12.12
CA GLU A 49 15.97 4.92 11.53
C GLU A 49 16.53 3.54 11.89
N LEU A 50 17.17 2.88 10.91
CA LEU A 50 17.95 1.63 10.95
C LEU A 50 17.21 0.32 10.66
N GLY A 51 17.48 -0.22 9.46
CA GLY A 51 17.29 -1.64 9.11
C GLY A 51 16.03 -2.00 8.33
N ARG A 52 15.24 -1.02 7.88
CA ARG A 52 13.86 -1.24 7.41
C ARG A 52 13.59 -0.70 6.00
N ASP A 53 14.61 -0.45 5.19
CA ASP A 53 14.44 0.06 3.80
C ASP A 53 13.53 -0.85 2.97
N ASN A 54 13.64 -2.17 3.16
CA ASN A 54 12.76 -3.14 2.52
C ASN A 54 11.32 -3.03 3.00
N LEU A 55 11.12 -2.76 4.29
CA LEU A 55 9.78 -2.53 4.84
C LEU A 55 9.18 -1.22 4.31
N VAL A 56 9.96 -0.14 4.26
CA VAL A 56 9.52 1.13 3.66
C VAL A 56 9.13 0.88 2.19
N SER A 57 9.94 0.13 1.46
CA SER A 57 9.66 -0.25 0.07
C SER A 57 8.39 -1.10 -0.06
N PHE A 58 8.17 -2.05 0.85
CA PHE A 58 6.95 -2.88 0.90
C PHE A 58 5.69 -2.07 1.20
N LEU A 59 5.75 -1.13 2.14
CA LEU A 59 4.62 -0.24 2.45
C LEU A 59 4.38 0.78 1.33
N ALA A 60 5.44 1.19 0.62
CA ALA A 60 5.36 2.11 -0.51
C ALA A 60 4.87 1.46 -1.80
N SER A 61 5.11 0.16 -2.00
CA SER A 61 4.62 -0.57 -3.18
C SER A 61 3.11 -0.76 -3.07
N SER A 62 2.31 -0.08 -3.89
CA SER A 62 0.83 -0.20 -3.82
C SER A 62 0.13 -0.12 -5.17
N ASP A 63 0.87 0.08 -6.26
CA ASP A 63 0.29 0.57 -7.52
C ASP A 63 0.40 -0.41 -8.69
N SER A 64 0.63 -1.71 -8.45
CA SER A 64 0.55 -2.69 -9.54
C SER A 64 -0.84 -3.32 -9.61
N SER A 65 -1.44 -3.34 -10.81
CA SER A 65 -2.80 -3.82 -11.05
C SER A 65 -3.07 -5.29 -10.65
N ASN A 66 -2.02 -6.08 -10.37
CA ASN A 66 -2.13 -7.44 -9.83
C ASN A 66 -2.09 -7.50 -8.30
N VAL A 67 -1.58 -6.45 -7.62
CA VAL A 67 -1.48 -6.39 -6.15
C VAL A 67 -2.87 -6.34 -5.49
N HIS A 68 -3.90 -5.84 -6.18
CA HIS A 68 -5.26 -5.80 -5.65
C HIS A 68 -5.91 -7.17 -5.40
N LYS A 69 -5.27 -8.25 -5.85
CA LYS A 69 -5.77 -9.63 -5.71
C LYS A 69 -4.84 -10.53 -4.90
N ILE A 70 -3.75 -9.99 -4.35
CA ILE A 70 -2.75 -10.78 -3.65
C ILE A 70 -2.59 -10.23 -2.24
N ILE A 71 -2.75 -11.11 -1.26
CA ILE A 71 -2.35 -10.89 0.12
C ILE A 71 -0.87 -11.23 0.23
N GLU A 72 -0.07 -10.27 0.67
CA GLU A 72 1.36 -10.46 0.86
C GLU A 72 1.68 -10.56 2.35
N ILE A 73 2.50 -11.56 2.71
CA ILE A 73 3.00 -11.73 4.07
C ILE A 73 4.47 -11.34 4.09
N PHE A 74 4.75 -10.22 4.74
CA PHE A 74 6.10 -9.70 4.94
C PHE A 74 6.64 -10.17 6.29
N ASP A 75 7.80 -10.83 6.29
CA ASP A 75 8.53 -11.21 7.50
C ASP A 75 9.40 -10.04 7.95
N ILE A 76 9.12 -9.50 9.14
CA ILE A 76 9.79 -8.29 9.65
C ILE A 76 11.27 -8.55 9.91
N ALA A 77 11.63 -9.76 10.34
CA ALA A 77 13.01 -10.10 10.69
C ALA A 77 13.85 -10.36 9.43
N LYS A 78 13.27 -10.98 8.40
CA LYS A 78 13.94 -11.21 7.11
C LYS A 78 13.93 -9.98 6.21
N GLY A 79 12.95 -9.10 6.39
CA GLY A 79 12.79 -7.90 5.58
C GLY A 79 12.35 -8.21 4.15
N GLU A 80 11.53 -9.24 3.94
CA GLU A 80 11.04 -9.63 2.61
C GLU A 80 9.63 -10.23 2.67
N VAL A 81 8.95 -10.25 1.52
CA VAL A 81 7.69 -10.98 1.35
C VAL A 81 8.02 -12.47 1.24
N ILE A 82 7.49 -13.26 2.18
CA ILE A 82 7.73 -14.71 2.26
C ILE A 82 6.58 -15.53 1.67
N ARG A 83 5.45 -14.89 1.39
CA ARG A 83 4.25 -15.55 0.87
C ARG A 83 3.33 -14.57 0.15
N GLU A 84 2.72 -15.08 -0.91
CA GLU A 84 1.65 -14.46 -1.67
C GLU A 84 0.45 -15.42 -1.69
N ILE A 85 -0.74 -14.91 -1.35
CA ILE A 85 -1.98 -15.69 -1.31
C ILE A 85 -3.03 -14.96 -2.13
N GLU A 86 -3.79 -15.66 -2.95
CA GLU A 86 -4.93 -15.03 -3.64
C GLU A 86 -5.94 -14.49 -2.62
N ALA A 87 -6.24 -13.20 -2.75
CA ALA A 87 -7.28 -12.56 -1.98
C ALA A 87 -8.62 -13.21 -2.29
N ASN A 88 -9.36 -13.53 -1.24
CA ASN A 88 -10.71 -14.05 -1.36
C ASN A 88 -11.65 -13.24 -0.47
N THR A 89 -12.94 -13.35 -0.76
CA THR A 89 -13.98 -12.59 -0.07
C THR A 89 -14.04 -12.91 1.43
N ILE A 90 -13.63 -14.11 1.87
CA ILE A 90 -13.63 -14.48 3.29
C ILE A 90 -12.60 -13.63 4.05
N ILE A 91 -11.37 -13.54 3.53
CA ILE A 91 -10.30 -12.77 4.17
C ILE A 91 -10.59 -11.26 4.09
N GLN A 92 -11.13 -10.79 2.97
CA GLN A 92 -11.53 -9.38 2.82
C GLN A 92 -12.62 -8.99 3.82
N ASN A 93 -13.69 -9.78 3.95
CA ASN A 93 -14.76 -9.53 4.92
C ASN A 93 -14.24 -9.49 6.36
N LYS A 94 -13.25 -10.34 6.70
CA LYS A 94 -12.59 -10.30 8.01
C LYS A 94 -11.77 -9.04 8.21
N ALA A 95 -11.00 -8.63 7.19
CA ALA A 95 -10.26 -7.38 7.24
C ALA A 95 -11.20 -6.16 7.39
N GLU A 96 -12.36 -6.17 6.74
CA GLU A 96 -13.41 -5.15 6.96
C GLU A 96 -13.97 -5.17 8.39
N LEU A 97 -14.14 -6.35 8.98
CA LEU A 97 -14.54 -6.47 10.38
C LEU A 97 -13.48 -5.85 11.31
N TYR A 98 -12.19 -6.02 11.01
CA TYR A 98 -11.11 -5.41 11.78
C TYR A 98 -11.17 -3.87 11.74
N LEU A 99 -11.48 -3.26 10.59
CA LEU A 99 -11.72 -1.81 10.48
C LEU A 99 -12.87 -1.35 11.37
N THR A 100 -13.96 -2.13 11.38
CA THR A 100 -15.16 -1.77 12.12
C THR A 100 -14.93 -1.86 13.63
N ASN A 101 -14.12 -2.84 14.07
CA ASN A 101 -13.85 -3.11 15.47
C ASN A 101 -12.61 -2.38 16.04
N ILE A 102 -12.15 -1.31 15.41
CA ILE A 102 -11.07 -0.48 15.98
C ILE A 102 -11.52 0.11 17.31
N THR A 103 -10.75 -0.18 18.36
CA THR A 103 -11.03 0.24 19.73
C THR A 103 -10.32 1.54 20.10
N GLY A 104 -9.16 1.81 19.49
CA GLY A 104 -8.36 3.01 19.76
C GLY A 104 -7.07 3.09 18.98
N MET A 105 -6.35 4.20 19.14
CA MET A 105 -4.97 4.33 18.65
C MET A 105 -4.04 3.36 19.40
N TYR A 106 -3.04 2.87 18.70
CA TYR A 106 -1.94 2.10 19.28
C TYR A 106 -0.95 3.05 19.95
N ASP A 107 -0.69 2.84 21.24
CA ASP A 107 0.04 3.78 22.09
C ASP A 107 1.48 3.35 22.42
N LYS A 108 1.98 2.24 21.85
CA LYS A 108 3.35 1.81 22.11
C LYS A 108 4.38 2.66 21.37
N VAL A 109 5.41 3.06 22.11
CA VAL A 109 6.54 3.88 21.62
C VAL A 109 7.21 3.28 20.38
N LYS A 110 7.38 1.95 20.34
CA LYS A 110 7.90 1.24 19.16
C LYS A 110 6.73 0.57 18.43
N ALA A 111 6.13 1.32 17.53
CA ALA A 111 4.91 0.94 16.83
C ALA A 111 5.08 -0.25 15.87
N ILE A 112 6.31 -0.61 15.49
CA ILE A 112 6.56 -1.80 14.69
C ILE A 112 7.60 -2.67 15.41
N PRO A 113 7.33 -3.96 15.64
CA PRO A 113 8.22 -4.85 16.36
C PRO A 113 9.48 -5.15 15.55
N GLU A 114 10.42 -5.84 16.19
CA GLU A 114 11.63 -6.37 15.54
C GLU A 114 11.36 -7.70 14.82
N LYS A 115 10.32 -8.41 15.23
CA LYS A 115 9.94 -9.72 14.72
C LYS A 115 8.43 -9.86 14.64
N GLY A 116 8.01 -10.73 13.74
CA GLY A 116 6.60 -10.95 13.43
C GLY A 116 6.34 -10.80 11.93
N TYR A 117 5.07 -10.68 11.58
CA TYR A 117 4.62 -10.59 10.20
C TYR A 117 3.78 -9.35 9.97
N ILE A 118 3.79 -8.85 8.73
CA ILE A 118 2.83 -7.86 8.26
C ILE A 118 2.07 -8.48 7.10
N ALA A 119 0.76 -8.63 7.26
CA ALA A 119 -0.12 -9.03 6.18
C ALA A 119 -0.67 -7.78 5.48
N ARG A 120 -0.36 -7.62 4.19
CA ARG A 120 -1.02 -6.62 3.33
C ARG A 120 -2.24 -7.24 2.71
N VAL A 121 -3.43 -6.75 3.07
CA VAL A 121 -4.71 -7.24 2.55
C VAL A 121 -5.30 -6.19 1.60
N PRO A 122 -5.45 -6.50 0.31
CA PRO A 122 -6.10 -5.60 -0.64
C PRO A 122 -7.64 -5.71 -0.57
N PHE A 123 -8.31 -4.59 -0.83
CA PHE A 123 -9.76 -4.51 -0.99
C PHE A 123 -10.11 -4.25 -2.46
N GLU A 124 -10.89 -5.14 -3.06
CA GLU A 124 -11.42 -4.97 -4.41
C GLU A 124 -12.92 -5.34 -4.41
N PRO A 125 -13.85 -4.36 -4.44
CA PRO A 125 -13.64 -2.91 -4.51
C PRO A 125 -13.09 -2.31 -3.20
N SER A 126 -12.70 -1.03 -3.23
CA SER A 126 -12.25 -0.28 -2.05
C SER A 126 -13.23 -0.42 -0.88
N ALA A 127 -12.73 -0.75 0.30
CA ALA A 127 -13.54 -0.88 1.50
C ALA A 127 -14.02 0.50 1.95
N LYS A 128 -15.32 0.60 2.27
CA LYS A 128 -15.88 1.81 2.90
C LYS A 128 -15.56 1.80 4.38
N VAL A 129 -14.97 2.88 4.87
CA VAL A 129 -14.57 3.01 6.27
C VAL A 129 -15.64 3.75 7.04
N ASN A 130 -16.31 3.04 7.95
CA ASN A 130 -17.27 3.59 8.90
C ASN A 130 -16.78 3.35 10.33
N ASN A 131 -15.68 4.00 10.70
CA ASN A 131 -15.11 3.93 12.04
C ASN A 131 -14.62 5.31 12.48
N LYS A 132 -15.06 5.75 13.65
CA LYS A 132 -14.78 7.09 14.19
C LYS A 132 -13.29 7.44 14.25
N TRP A 133 -12.42 6.47 14.50
CA TRP A 133 -10.97 6.70 14.62
C TRP A 133 -10.36 7.02 13.26
N LEU A 134 -10.71 6.24 12.25
CA LEU A 134 -10.23 6.45 10.88
C LEU A 134 -10.88 7.66 10.23
N ASN A 135 -12.19 7.86 10.41
CA ASN A 135 -12.89 9.02 9.85
C ASN A 135 -12.40 10.34 10.47
N PHE A 136 -11.96 10.35 11.74
CA PHE A 136 -11.34 11.51 12.37
C PHE A 136 -10.04 11.92 11.64
N ASP A 137 -9.27 10.94 11.18
CA ASP A 137 -8.05 11.15 10.39
C ASP A 137 -8.33 11.35 8.88
N GLY A 138 -9.60 11.54 8.50
CA GLY A 138 -10.01 11.82 7.11
C GLY A 138 -10.15 10.57 6.22
N ILE A 139 -9.96 9.37 6.78
CA ILE A 139 -9.94 8.13 6.02
C ILE A 139 -11.37 7.58 5.91
N ASN A 140 -11.94 7.68 4.71
CA ASN A 140 -13.33 7.27 4.43
C ASN A 140 -13.43 6.05 3.49
N SER A 141 -12.35 5.74 2.77
CA SER A 141 -12.23 4.56 1.91
C SER A 141 -10.78 4.10 1.88
N MET A 142 -10.56 2.80 1.69
CA MET A 142 -9.22 2.23 1.62
C MET A 142 -9.15 1.10 0.58
N ASP A 143 -8.04 1.08 -0.17
CA ASP A 143 -7.76 0.04 -1.17
C ASP A 143 -6.97 -1.14 -0.59
N GLN A 144 -6.36 -0.93 0.59
CA GLN A 144 -5.56 -1.94 1.27
C GLN A 144 -5.43 -1.62 2.76
N MET A 145 -5.19 -2.66 3.57
CA MET A 145 -4.89 -2.60 4.99
C MET A 145 -3.60 -3.37 5.27
N PHE A 146 -2.85 -2.93 6.29
CA PHE A 146 -1.76 -3.72 6.87
C PHE A 146 -2.14 -4.20 8.26
N ILE A 147 -1.95 -5.50 8.51
CA ILE A 147 -2.19 -6.12 9.82
C ILE A 147 -0.85 -6.61 10.34
N ILE A 148 -0.46 -6.13 11.53
CA ILE A 148 0.82 -6.45 12.15
C ILE A 148 0.60 -7.53 13.19
N PHE A 149 1.31 -8.64 13.03
CA PHE A 149 1.36 -9.78 13.94
C PHE A 149 2.71 -9.79 14.65
N PRO A 150 2.85 -9.17 15.84
CA PRO A 150 4.10 -9.23 16.58
C PRO A 150 4.38 -10.67 17.05
N GLU A 151 5.65 -11.04 17.22
CA GLU A 151 6.03 -12.33 17.85
C GLU A 151 5.41 -12.48 19.25
N ASN A 152 5.22 -11.36 19.95
CA ASN A 152 4.61 -11.32 21.28
C ASN A 152 3.52 -10.23 21.34
N GLY A 153 2.31 -10.63 21.74
CA GLY A 153 1.18 -9.73 21.95
C GLY A 153 0.10 -9.85 20.88
N GLU A 154 -0.87 -8.95 20.96
CA GLU A 154 -2.03 -8.94 20.05
C GLU A 154 -1.70 -8.27 18.72
N ALA A 155 -2.42 -8.68 17.68
CA ALA A 155 -2.35 -8.04 16.38
C ALA A 155 -2.96 -6.64 16.41
N TYR A 156 -2.46 -5.76 15.55
CA TYR A 156 -2.94 -4.38 15.42
C TYR A 156 -2.81 -3.92 13.98
N LEU A 157 -3.52 -2.84 13.65
CA LEU A 157 -3.60 -2.32 12.28
C LEU A 157 -2.55 -1.25 12.05
N LEU A 158 -2.04 -1.23 10.82
CA LEU A 158 -1.32 -0.13 10.23
C LEU A 158 -2.12 0.38 9.02
N VAL A 159 -2.41 1.67 9.03
CA VAL A 159 -3.12 2.38 7.96
C VAL A 159 -2.26 3.55 7.50
N LEU A 160 -2.23 3.79 6.19
CA LEU A 160 -1.59 4.97 5.63
C LEU A 160 -2.66 6.04 5.37
N ASP A 161 -2.47 7.24 5.91
CA ASP A 161 -3.36 8.36 5.61
C ASP A 161 -3.13 8.94 4.20
N GLU A 162 -3.86 9.99 3.84
CA GLU A 162 -3.73 10.66 2.53
C GLU A 162 -2.32 11.24 2.25
N LYS A 163 -1.50 11.41 3.30
CA LYS A 163 -0.11 11.87 3.21
C LYS A 163 0.89 10.71 3.38
N PHE A 164 0.41 9.48 3.30
CA PHE A 164 1.17 8.25 3.51
C PHE A 164 1.85 8.14 4.88
N ARG A 165 1.31 8.84 5.89
CA ARG A 165 1.78 8.72 7.27
C ARG A 165 1.22 7.43 7.86
N PRO A 166 2.06 6.60 8.50
CA PRO A 166 1.60 5.40 9.17
C PRO A 166 0.85 5.75 10.46
N LEU A 167 -0.40 5.30 10.54
CA LEU A 167 -1.28 5.39 11.70
C LEU A 167 -1.55 3.98 12.22
N PHE A 168 -1.50 3.80 13.53
CA PHE A 168 -1.57 2.50 14.17
C PHE A 168 -2.79 2.40 15.08
N TYR A 169 -3.53 1.29 15.00
CA TYR A 169 -4.78 1.13 15.73
C TYR A 169 -4.93 -0.26 16.35
N ASN A 170 -5.43 -0.30 17.58
CA ASN A 170 -5.91 -1.52 18.23
C ASN A 170 -7.30 -1.89 17.70
N PHE A 171 -7.61 -3.18 17.63
CA PHE A 171 -8.93 -3.68 17.29
C PHE A 171 -9.26 -4.94 18.09
N GLU A 172 -10.55 -5.25 18.22
CA GLU A 172 -11.02 -6.45 18.91
C GLU A 172 -11.67 -7.41 17.91
N SER A 173 -10.95 -8.45 17.51
CA SER A 173 -11.48 -9.49 16.63
C SER A 173 -10.60 -10.75 16.65
N ASP A 174 -11.17 -11.87 16.21
CA ASP A 174 -10.43 -13.11 16.06
C ASP A 174 -9.52 -13.05 14.82
N THR A 175 -8.23 -13.29 15.06
CA THR A 175 -7.18 -13.29 14.03
C THR A 175 -6.64 -14.68 13.73
N SER A 176 -7.18 -15.72 14.37
CA SER A 176 -6.69 -17.11 14.28
C SER A 176 -6.68 -17.60 12.84
N GLU A 177 -7.77 -17.39 12.08
CA GLU A 177 -7.82 -17.83 10.68
C GLU A 177 -6.79 -17.14 9.78
N LEU A 178 -6.51 -15.84 10.00
CA LEU A 178 -5.48 -15.15 9.23
C LEU A 178 -4.08 -15.61 9.65
N MET A 179 -3.90 -15.94 10.92
CA MET A 179 -2.66 -16.50 11.46
C MET A 179 -2.42 -17.93 10.95
N ASP A 180 -3.46 -18.74 10.79
CA ASP A 180 -3.37 -20.10 10.22
C ASP A 180 -2.90 -20.07 8.75
N LEU A 181 -3.34 -19.06 7.99
CA LEU A 181 -2.87 -18.82 6.61
C LEU A 181 -1.37 -18.50 6.56
N ILE A 182 -0.85 -17.80 7.58
CA ILE A 182 0.58 -17.51 7.73
C ILE A 182 1.35 -18.77 8.14
N ASN A 183 0.81 -19.56 9.07
CA ASN A 183 1.48 -20.71 9.69
C ASN A 183 1.42 -22.03 8.90
N THR A 184 0.59 -22.14 7.86
CA THR A 184 0.52 -23.34 7.02
C THR A 184 1.80 -23.43 6.17
N ILE A 185 2.86 -24.03 6.72
CA ILE A 185 4.19 -24.28 6.10
C ILE A 185 4.14 -25.52 5.22
#